data_AF-A0A183A929-F1
#
_entry.id   AF-A0A183A929-F1
#
_cell.length_a   1.000
_cell.length_b   1.000
_cell.length_c   1.000
_cell.angle_alpha   90.00
_cell.angle_beta   90.00
_cell.angle_gamma   90.00
#
_symmetry.space_group_name_H-M   'P 1'
#
loop_
_entity.id
_entity.type
_entity.pdbx_description
1 polymer ?
#
loop_
_entity_poly.entity_id
_entity_poly.type
_entity_poly.pdbx_seq_one_letter_code
_entity_poly.pdbx_strand_id
1 'polypeptide(L)'
;MMKQGHYQALKELQSSPNLIVLKPDKGHGVVVVDKNEYVAKIMKILDDKHKFKPDLAPDNVQLIEKQIIRELQILMLYGFITETQIKQLKP
;
A
#
# COMPACT_ATOMS: atom_id res chain seq x y z
N MET A 1 -0.38 -34.06 -17.54
CA MET A 1 -0.11 -34.42 -16.13
C MET A 1 1.23 -33.84 -15.72
N MET A 2 1.33 -33.18 -14.56
CA MET A 2 2.59 -32.65 -14.05
C MET A 2 3.53 -33.80 -13.68
N LYS A 3 4.80 -33.71 -14.08
CA LYS A 3 5.84 -34.71 -13.79
C LYS A 3 6.70 -34.24 -12.61
N GLN A 4 7.41 -35.15 -11.97
CA GLN A 4 8.26 -34.85 -10.81
C GLN A 4 9.25 -33.70 -11.06
N GLY A 5 9.86 -33.63 -12.24
CA GLY A 5 10.74 -32.52 -12.61
C GLY A 5 10.07 -31.14 -12.61
N HIS A 6 8.78 -31.06 -12.93
CA HIS A 6 8.04 -29.79 -12.87
C HIS A 6 7.82 -29.33 -11.43
N TYR A 7 7.54 -30.26 -10.50
CA TYR A 7 7.42 -29.93 -9.08
C TYR A 7 8.74 -29.44 -8.49
N GLN A 8 9.85 -30.06 -8.91
CA GLN A 8 11.17 -29.65 -8.49
C GLN A 8 11.50 -28.23 -8.97
N ALA A 9 11.26 -27.94 -10.26
CA ALA A 9 11.46 -26.60 -10.82
C ALA A 9 10.59 -25.53 -10.13
N LEU A 10 9.34 -25.85 -9.76
CA LEU A 10 8.48 -24.91 -9.04
C LEU A 10 8.97 -24.66 -7.60
N LYS A 11 9.50 -25.67 -6.92
CA LYS A 11 10.12 -25.48 -5.59
C LYS A 11 11.36 -24.60 -5.68
N GLU A 12 12.20 -24.83 -6.67
CA GLU A 12 13.38 -24.00 -6.94
C GLU A 12 12.97 -22.55 -7.25
N LEU A 13 11.95 -22.37 -8.08
CA LEU A 13 11.39 -21.06 -8.39
C LEU A 13 10.87 -20.33 -7.14
N GLN A 14 10.14 -21.03 -6.26
CA GLN A 14 9.65 -20.48 -4.99
C GLN A 14 10.77 -20.19 -3.98
N SER A 15 11.92 -20.84 -4.10
CA SER A 15 13.06 -20.62 -3.21
C SER A 15 13.85 -19.34 -3.53
N SER A 16 13.61 -18.75 -4.70
CA SER A 16 14.26 -17.51 -5.11
C SER A 16 13.77 -16.32 -4.26
N PRO A 17 14.64 -15.64 -3.49
CA PRO A 17 14.25 -14.57 -2.59
C PRO A 17 13.81 -13.28 -3.31
N ASN A 18 14.17 -13.15 -4.59
CA ASN A 18 13.82 -12.00 -5.42
C ASN A 18 12.51 -12.20 -6.19
N LEU A 19 11.97 -13.41 -6.21
CA LEU A 19 10.74 -13.71 -6.92
C LEU A 19 9.54 -13.59 -5.98
N ILE A 20 8.55 -12.80 -6.38
CA ILE A 20 7.28 -12.68 -5.67
C ILE A 20 6.18 -13.32 -6.52
N VAL A 21 5.44 -14.24 -5.92
CA VAL A 21 4.28 -14.90 -6.54
C VAL A 21 3.02 -14.40 -5.85
N LEU A 22 2.14 -13.75 -6.60
CA LEU A 22 0.91 -13.15 -6.11
C LEU A 22 -0.32 -13.71 -6.82
N LYS A 23 -1.45 -13.65 -6.12
CA LYS A 23 -2.76 -13.86 -6.74
C LYS A 23 -3.09 -12.63 -7.62
N PRO A 24 -3.61 -12.82 -8.84
CA PRO A 24 -4.05 -11.69 -9.65
C PRO A 24 -5.32 -11.07 -9.05
N ASP A 25 -5.51 -9.79 -9.35
CA ASP A 25 -6.73 -9.06 -9.00
C ASP A 25 -7.98 -9.63 -9.71
N LYS A 26 -7.81 -10.12 -10.95
CA LYS A 26 -8.90 -10.65 -11.77
C LYS A 26 -8.52 -11.97 -12.44
N GLY A 27 -9.50 -12.87 -12.55
CA GLY A 27 -9.35 -14.17 -13.21
C GLY A 27 -8.61 -15.22 -12.38
N HIS A 28 -8.19 -16.30 -13.04
CA HIS A 28 -7.60 -17.50 -12.41
C HIS A 28 -6.09 -17.67 -12.72
N GLY A 29 -5.39 -16.58 -13.01
CA GLY A 29 -3.96 -16.59 -13.30
C GLY A 29 -3.08 -16.58 -12.05
N VAL A 30 -1.78 -16.38 -12.28
CA VAL A 30 -0.79 -16.09 -11.24
C VAL A 30 0.08 -14.94 -11.71
N VAL A 31 0.46 -14.05 -10.80
CA VAL A 31 1.37 -12.95 -11.07
C VAL A 31 2.73 -13.32 -10.53
N VAL A 32 3.75 -13.24 -11.38
CA VAL A 32 5.15 -13.51 -11.00
C VAL A 32 5.94 -12.24 -11.27
N VAL A 33 6.64 -11.75 -10.24
CA VAL A 33 7.35 -10.48 -10.28
C VAL A 33 8.77 -10.66 -9.75
N ASP A 34 9.75 -10.14 -10.49
CA ASP A 34 11.08 -9.90 -9.93
C ASP A 34 11.04 -8.61 -9.09
N LYS A 35 11.32 -8.75 -7.80
CA LYS A 35 11.28 -7.67 -6.81
C LYS A 35 12.22 -6.52 -7.17
N ASN A 36 13.43 -6.83 -7.63
CA ASN A 36 14.44 -5.81 -7.89
C ASN A 36 14.08 -5.03 -9.16
N GLU A 37 13.64 -5.73 -10.20
CA GLU A 37 13.18 -5.09 -11.43
C GLU A 37 11.93 -4.25 -11.17
N TYR A 38 10.99 -4.74 -10.35
CA TYR A 38 9.80 -3.99 -9.96
C TYR A 38 10.17 -2.70 -9.23
N VAL A 39 11.02 -2.78 -8.20
CA VAL A 39 11.47 -1.59 -7.45
C VAL A 39 12.17 -0.61 -8.39
N ALA A 40 13.06 -1.08 -9.26
CA ALA A 40 13.76 -0.21 -10.22
C ALA A 40 12.78 0.51 -11.17
N LYS A 41 11.76 -0.19 -11.68
CA LYS A 41 10.73 0.40 -12.54
C LYS A 41 9.86 1.41 -11.79
N ILE A 42 9.47 1.11 -10.55
CA ILE A 42 8.69 2.03 -9.71
C ILE A 42 9.49 3.30 -9.43
N MET A 43 10.75 3.17 -9.00
CA MET A 43 11.60 4.34 -8.75
C MET A 43 11.76 5.18 -10.02
N LYS A 44 11.97 4.55 -11.18
CA LYS A 44 12.02 5.27 -12.47
C LYS A 44 10.73 6.05 -12.78
N ILE A 45 9.57 5.50 -12.43
CA ILE A 45 8.29 6.20 -12.61
C ILE A 45 8.19 7.39 -11.64
N LEU A 46 8.52 7.18 -10.36
CA LEU A 46 8.42 8.21 -9.32
C LEU A 46 9.43 9.35 -9.52
N ASP A 47 10.59 9.07 -10.10
CA ASP A 47 11.62 10.06 -10.43
C ASP A 47 11.30 10.87 -11.70
N ASP A 48 10.22 10.56 -12.42
CA ASP A 48 9.79 11.32 -13.61
C ASP A 48 9.26 12.70 -13.21
N LYS A 49 10.15 13.69 -13.21
CA LYS A 49 9.86 15.09 -12.85
C LYS A 49 8.88 15.81 -13.80
N HIS A 50 8.59 15.24 -14.97
CA HIS A 50 7.56 15.77 -15.85
C HIS A 50 6.15 15.35 -15.43
N LYS A 51 6.03 14.24 -14.70
CA LYS A 51 4.75 13.68 -14.23
C LYS A 51 4.52 13.89 -12.74
N PHE A 52 5.58 13.78 -11.94
CA PHE A 52 5.54 13.86 -10.49
C PHE A 52 6.43 15.00 -9.99
N LYS A 53 6.00 15.65 -8.91
CA LYS A 53 6.83 16.63 -8.19
C LYS A 53 6.99 16.14 -6.76
N PRO A 54 8.22 16.10 -6.22
CA PRO A 54 8.41 15.74 -4.82
C PRO A 54 7.74 16.79 -3.94
N ASP A 55 6.93 16.33 -3.00
CA ASP A 55 6.46 17.19 -1.91
C ASP A 55 7.56 17.29 -0.86
N LEU A 56 8.09 18.51 -0.71
CA LEU A 56 9.15 18.82 0.25
C LEU A 56 8.57 19.27 1.59
N ALA A 57 7.25 19.41 1.69
CA ALA A 57 6.61 19.69 2.96
C ALA A 57 6.87 18.51 3.90
N PRO A 58 7.25 18.76 5.17
CA PRO A 58 7.31 17.70 6.16
C PRO A 58 5.93 17.07 6.26
N ASP A 59 5.89 15.74 6.16
CA ASP A 59 4.66 14.99 6.32
C ASP A 59 4.22 15.10 7.79
N ASN A 60 3.35 16.08 8.04
CA ASN A 60 2.93 16.44 9.39
C ASN A 60 1.64 15.69 9.75
N VAL A 61 1.57 14.39 9.44
CA VAL A 61 0.41 13.52 9.73
C VAL A 61 -0.07 13.72 11.16
N GLN A 62 0.85 13.78 12.12
CA GLN A 62 0.55 13.98 13.54
C GLN A 62 -0.11 15.34 13.84
N LEU A 63 0.26 16.39 13.12
CA LEU A 63 -0.33 17.72 13.28
C LEU A 63 -1.72 17.75 12.66
N ILE A 64 -1.87 17.17 11.47
CA ILE A 64 -3.16 17.05 10.78
C ILE A 64 -4.13 16.22 11.61
N GLU A 65 -3.69 15.08 12.15
CA GLU A 65 -4.47 14.23 13.05
C GLU A 65 -4.93 15.00 14.29
N LYS A 66 -4.02 15.76 14.93
CA LYS A 66 -4.38 16.62 16.08
C LYS A 66 -5.42 17.67 15.70
N GLN A 67 -5.30 18.29 14.52
CA GLN A 67 -6.28 19.25 14.03
C GLN A 67 -7.64 18.59 13.81
N ILE A 68 -7.68 17.43 13.13
CA ILE A 68 -8.91 16.65 12.91
C ILE A 68 -9.57 16.29 14.23
N ILE A 69 -8.83 15.76 15.20
CA ILE A 69 -9.35 15.39 16.52
C ILE A 69 -9.94 16.60 17.24
N ARG A 70 -9.26 17.76 17.17
CA ARG A 70 -9.74 19.01 17.78
C ARG A 70 -11.07 19.44 17.17
N GLU A 71 -11.18 19.45 15.84
CA GLU A 71 -12.43 19.82 15.17
C GLU A 71 -13.58 18.85 15.50
N LEU A 72 -13.31 17.54 15.57
CA LEU A 72 -14.29 16.55 16.01
C LEU A 72 -14.76 16.83 17.45
N GLN A 73 -13.86 17.18 18.37
CA GLN A 73 -14.23 17.55 19.74
C GLN A 73 -15.11 18.80 19.79
N ILE A 74 -14.82 19.81 18.96
CA ILE A 74 -15.63 21.03 18.85
C ILE A 74 -17.04 20.71 18.35
N LEU A 75 -17.16 19.88 17.31
CA LEU A 75 -18.47 19.46 16.79
C LEU A 75 -19.30 18.69 17.83
N MET A 76 -18.65 17.86 18.66
CA MET A 76 -19.31 17.17 19.76
C MET A 76 -19.75 18.13 20.86
N LEU A 77 -18.91 19.11 21.23
CA LEU A 77 -19.25 20.15 22.21
C LEU A 77 -20.52 20.91 21.80
N TYR A 78 -20.64 21.24 20.51
CA TYR A 78 -21.81 21.93 19.97
C TYR A 78 -23.00 21.01 19.67
N GLY A 79 -22.89 19.71 19.95
CA GLY A 79 -23.99 18.75 19.79
C GLY A 79 -24.28 18.33 18.34
N PHE A 80 -23.41 18.64 17.39
CA PHE A 80 -23.58 18.20 15.99
C PHE A 80 -23.29 16.72 15.79
N ILE A 81 -22.45 16.12 16.64
CA ILE A 81 -22.09 14.71 16.60
C ILE A 81 -22.03 14.09 18.01
N THR A 82 -22.22 12.79 18.08
CA THR A 82 -22.18 11.98 19.30
C THR A 82 -20.80 11.38 19.56
N GLU A 83 -20.54 10.94 20.79
CA GLU A 83 -19.31 10.21 21.14
C GLU A 83 -19.09 8.95 20.28
N THR A 84 -20.17 8.24 19.93
CA THR A 84 -20.12 7.06 19.07
C THR A 84 -19.64 7.41 17.67
N GLN A 85 -20.10 8.54 17.12
CA GLN A 85 -19.66 9.04 15.81
C GLN A 85 -18.19 9.48 15.86
N ILE A 86 -17.72 10.12 16.95
CA ILE A 86 -16.28 10.44 17.10
C ILE A 86 -15.42 9.18 17.04
N LYS A 87 -15.80 8.09 17.72
CA LYS A 87 -15.02 6.84 17.71
C LYS A 87 -14.88 6.23 16.31
N GLN A 88 -15.85 6.47 15.42
CA GLN A 88 -15.84 5.99 14.05
C GLN A 88 -15.09 6.93 13.08
N LEU A 89 -15.04 8.22 13.40
CA LEU A 89 -14.47 9.27 12.55
C LEU A 89 -13.01 9.60 12.85
N LYS A 90 -12.48 9.14 13.99
CA LYS A 90 -11.06 9.29 14.29
C LYS A 90 -10.22 8.59 13.20
N PRO A 91 -9.24 9.29 12.62
CA PRO A 91 -8.31 8.71 11.64
C PRO A 91 -7.38 7.67 12.25
#